data_AF-A0AAN3D9W2-F1
#
_entry.id   AF-A0AAN3D9W2-F1
#
_cell.length_a   1.000
_cell.length_b   1.000
_cell.length_c   1.000
_cell.angle_alpha   90.00
_cell.angle_beta   90.00
_cell.angle_gamma   90.00
#
_symmetry.space_group_name_H-M   'P 1'
#
loop_
_entity.id
_entity.type
_entity.pdbx_description
1 polymer ?
#
loop_
_entity_poly.entity_id
_entity_poly.type
_entity_poly.pdbx_seq_one_letter_code
_entity_poly.pdbx_strand_id
1 'polypeptide(L)'
;MKYAAIIAIILSSSFGLYTWMNNPESQMVAVTVRAGSKAEMALPDGTFVHLNAATNLEYDVNNSKQRLVKLSGEAFFDVAKNPDCPFKVIINDLQIEVVGTSFNVKTYKKDIVETSLLSGRIRISGGSLPHEYTLSPGQKATYSAMDRTLRISKADAHVEAGWRDNYLIFESTPLIDVIAQIERWYGVEIRLHHKQIAQDLLSGSFRNESIQNVIRSLSIQYGFKYEIHKDIITIY
;
A
#
# COMPACT_ATOMS: atom_id res chain seq x y z
N MET A 1 -22.27 -14.74 56.46
CA MET A 1 -22.70 -13.72 55.49
C MET A 1 -21.79 -12.48 55.45
N LYS A 2 -21.26 -11.97 56.58
CA LYS A 2 -20.42 -10.75 56.60
C LYS A 2 -19.08 -10.85 55.86
N TYR A 3 -18.41 -12.01 55.89
CA TYR A 3 -17.10 -12.20 55.24
C TYR A 3 -17.19 -12.43 53.73
N ALA A 4 -18.30 -12.97 53.23
CA ALA A 4 -18.48 -13.25 51.80
C ALA A 4 -18.53 -11.97 50.95
N ALA A 5 -19.13 -10.89 51.49
CA ALA A 5 -19.19 -9.60 50.82
C ALA A 5 -17.80 -8.93 50.71
N ILE A 6 -16.94 -9.09 51.73
CA ILE A 6 -15.59 -8.52 51.75
C ILE A 6 -14.70 -9.23 50.72
N ILE A 7 -14.79 -10.56 50.64
CA ILE A 7 -14.04 -11.36 49.66
C ILE A 7 -14.48 -11.01 48.22
N ALA A 8 -15.77 -10.84 47.99
CA ALA A 8 -16.30 -10.47 46.68
C ALA A 8 -15.80 -9.09 46.19
N ILE A 9 -15.66 -8.12 47.10
CA ILE A 9 -15.15 -6.76 46.78
C ILE A 9 -13.64 -6.78 46.47
N ILE A 10 -12.86 -7.59 47.19
CA ILE A 10 -11.41 -7.73 46.94
C ILE A 10 -11.17 -8.41 45.59
N LEU A 11 -11.94 -9.44 45.26
CA LEU A 11 -11.83 -10.14 43.97
C LEU A 11 -12.27 -9.25 42.80
N SER A 12 -13.34 -8.48 42.94
CA SER A 12 -13.80 -7.57 41.88
C SER A 12 -12.87 -6.38 41.67
N SER A 13 -12.32 -5.80 42.74
CA SER A 13 -11.32 -4.73 42.65
C SER A 13 -9.99 -5.22 42.10
N SER A 14 -9.54 -6.42 42.49
CA SER A 14 -8.32 -7.04 41.94
C SER A 14 -8.51 -7.40 40.46
N PHE A 15 -9.68 -7.89 40.07
CA PHE A 15 -10.01 -8.16 38.67
C PHE A 15 -10.11 -6.87 37.85
N GLY A 16 -10.71 -5.80 38.41
CA GLY A 16 -10.77 -4.48 37.78
C GLY A 16 -9.40 -3.81 37.62
N LEU A 17 -8.53 -3.92 38.62
CA LEU A 17 -7.13 -3.46 38.54
C LEU A 17 -6.34 -4.28 37.52
N TYR A 18 -6.56 -5.60 37.46
CA TYR A 18 -5.92 -6.48 36.48
C TYR A 18 -6.35 -6.15 35.05
N THR A 19 -7.64 -5.90 34.80
CA THR A 19 -8.12 -5.51 33.46
C THR A 19 -7.71 -4.10 33.07
N TRP A 20 -7.62 -3.17 34.03
CA TRP A 20 -7.14 -1.80 33.80
C TRP A 20 -5.64 -1.76 33.52
N MET A 21 -4.82 -2.50 34.27
CA MET A 21 -3.37 -2.60 34.03
C MET A 21 -3.01 -3.37 32.75
N ASN A 22 -3.87 -4.30 32.30
CA ASN A 22 -3.65 -5.11 31.09
C ASN A 22 -4.35 -4.59 29.83
N ASN A 23 -4.90 -3.37 29.85
CA ASN A 23 -5.30 -2.68 28.63
C ASN A 23 -4.17 -1.73 28.24
N PRO A 24 -3.20 -2.17 27.41
CA PRO A 24 -2.23 -1.24 26.86
C PRO A 24 -3.01 -0.17 26.09
N GLU A 25 -2.80 1.10 26.44
CA GLU A 25 -3.33 2.21 25.64
C GLU A 25 -2.84 2.04 24.19
N SER A 26 -3.77 2.13 23.25
CA SER A 26 -3.47 2.08 21.82
C SER A 26 -2.45 3.15 21.48
N GLN A 27 -1.30 2.74 20.97
CA GLN A 27 -0.24 3.66 20.58
C GLN A 27 -0.05 3.57 19.07
N MET A 28 -0.72 4.47 18.35
CA MET A 28 -0.58 4.57 16.91
C MET A 28 0.77 5.18 16.55
N VAL A 29 1.51 4.50 15.67
CA VAL A 29 2.77 4.97 15.08
C VAL A 29 2.60 5.10 13.57
N ALA A 30 3.15 6.16 13.01
CA ALA A 30 3.20 6.39 11.56
C ALA A 30 4.62 6.19 11.03
N VAL A 31 4.75 5.45 9.94
CA VAL A 31 6.00 5.26 9.17
C VAL A 31 5.81 5.93 7.82
N THR A 32 6.61 6.96 7.55
CA THR A 32 6.56 7.72 6.30
C THR A 32 7.82 7.51 5.48
N VAL A 33 7.66 7.01 4.26
CA VAL A 33 8.71 6.85 3.26
C VAL A 33 8.64 8.01 2.27
N ARG A 34 9.74 8.74 2.12
CA ARG A 34 9.84 9.86 1.17
C ARG A 34 9.87 9.36 -0.28
N ALA A 35 9.57 10.24 -1.23
CA ALA A 35 9.85 9.97 -2.64
C ALA A 35 11.35 9.67 -2.84
N GLY A 36 11.69 8.79 -3.79
CA GLY A 36 13.07 8.35 -4.02
C GLY A 36 13.61 7.31 -3.04
N SER A 37 12.81 6.83 -2.09
CA SER A 37 13.23 5.90 -1.04
C SER A 37 12.26 4.74 -0.89
N LYS A 38 12.73 3.62 -0.32
CA LYS A 38 11.92 2.46 0.06
C LYS A 38 12.29 2.06 1.49
N ALA A 39 11.39 1.39 2.17
CA ALA A 39 11.65 0.86 3.51
C ALA A 39 11.09 -0.55 3.66
N GLU A 40 11.64 -1.29 4.60
CA GLU A 40 11.18 -2.62 4.98
C GLU A 40 11.05 -2.68 6.49
N MET A 41 10.01 -3.36 6.98
CA MET A 41 9.79 -3.49 8.41
C MET A 41 9.01 -4.76 8.76
N ALA A 42 9.17 -5.23 9.99
CA ALA A 42 8.31 -6.23 10.59
C ALA A 42 7.32 -5.55 11.56
N LEU A 43 6.06 -5.95 11.50
CA LEU A 43 5.02 -5.54 12.43
C LEU A 43 5.04 -6.43 13.70
N PRO A 44 4.40 -6.00 14.80
CA PRO A 44 4.40 -6.75 16.07
C PRO A 44 3.83 -8.17 15.98
N ASP A 45 2.99 -8.45 14.98
CA ASP A 45 2.39 -9.76 14.72
C ASP A 45 3.27 -10.69 13.86
N GLY A 46 4.47 -10.23 13.47
CA GLY A 46 5.39 -10.95 12.58
C GLY A 46 5.11 -10.77 11.09
N THR A 47 4.12 -9.94 10.71
CA THR A 47 3.89 -9.58 9.30
C THR A 47 5.06 -8.75 8.78
N PHE A 48 5.57 -9.10 7.60
CA PHE A 48 6.62 -8.33 6.93
C PHE A 48 6.01 -7.37 5.90
N VAL A 49 6.50 -6.14 5.86
CA VAL A 49 5.97 -5.08 4.99
C VAL A 49 7.11 -4.41 4.25
N HIS A 50 7.01 -4.38 2.91
CA HIS A 50 7.79 -3.46 2.10
C HIS A 50 6.95 -2.22 1.81
N LEU A 51 7.54 -1.05 1.98
CA LEU A 51 6.93 0.25 1.72
C LEU A 51 7.62 0.90 0.52
N ASN A 52 6.86 1.23 -0.50
CA ASN A 52 7.37 1.92 -1.68
C ASN A 52 7.50 3.43 -1.41
N ALA A 53 8.08 4.16 -2.35
CA ALA A 53 8.31 5.59 -2.26
C ALA A 53 7.02 6.40 -2.03
N ALA A 54 7.08 7.49 -1.28
CA ALA A 54 5.90 8.33 -0.98
C ALA A 54 4.74 7.55 -0.32
N THR A 55 5.06 6.70 0.64
CA THR A 55 4.08 5.86 1.37
C THR A 55 4.03 6.23 2.84
N ASN A 56 2.83 6.24 3.41
CA ASN A 56 2.56 6.35 4.83
C ASN A 56 1.80 5.11 5.32
N LEU A 57 2.33 4.46 6.35
CA LEU A 57 1.70 3.33 7.03
C LEU A 57 1.50 3.68 8.51
N GLU A 58 0.27 3.57 9.00
CA GLU A 58 -0.04 3.73 10.42
C GLU A 58 -0.47 2.39 11.03
N TYR A 59 0.01 2.08 12.23
CA TYR A 59 -0.31 0.85 12.94
C TYR A 59 -0.18 1.04 14.46
N ASP A 60 -0.84 0.17 15.24
CA ASP A 60 -0.72 0.16 16.70
C ASP A 60 0.45 -0.73 17.12
N VAL A 61 1.45 -0.15 17.82
CA VAL A 61 2.63 -0.91 18.28
C VAL A 61 2.32 -1.84 19.45
N ASN A 62 1.29 -1.54 20.24
CA ASN A 62 1.00 -2.24 21.49
C ASN A 62 -0.10 -3.30 21.35
N ASN A 63 -0.75 -3.36 20.19
CA ASN A 63 -1.94 -4.20 20.00
C ASN A 63 -1.77 -5.26 18.91
N SER A 64 -1.06 -6.34 19.25
CA SER A 64 -1.00 -7.53 18.39
C SER A 64 -2.34 -8.26 18.22
N LYS A 65 -3.36 -7.92 19.03
CA LYS A 65 -4.72 -8.48 18.94
C LYS A 65 -5.60 -7.73 17.93
N GLN A 66 -5.21 -6.52 17.53
CA GLN A 66 -5.84 -5.76 16.45
C GLN A 66 -4.81 -5.57 15.34
N ARG A 67 -4.71 -6.59 14.48
CA ARG A 67 -3.85 -6.61 13.29
C ARG A 67 -4.40 -5.68 12.21
N LEU A 68 -4.35 -4.38 12.46
CA LEU A 68 -4.93 -3.35 11.62
C LEU A 68 -3.88 -2.31 11.28
N VAL A 69 -3.81 -1.94 10.00
CA VAL A 69 -2.97 -0.85 9.51
C VAL A 69 -3.80 0.11 8.66
N LYS A 70 -3.45 1.39 8.65
CA LYS A 70 -3.95 2.36 7.66
C LYS A 70 -2.85 2.66 6.64
N LEU A 71 -3.21 2.71 5.36
CA LEU A 71 -2.25 2.86 4.27
C LEU A 71 -2.61 4.01 3.33
N SER A 72 -1.61 4.80 2.98
CA SER A 72 -1.62 5.74 1.85
C SER A 72 -0.30 5.61 1.09
N GLY A 73 -0.34 5.34 -0.23
CA GLY A 73 0.83 5.03 -1.04
C GLY A 73 0.82 3.61 -1.58
N GLU A 74 1.96 2.92 -1.61
CA GLU A 74 2.05 1.53 -2.05
C GLU A 74 2.86 0.69 -1.07
N ALA A 75 2.30 -0.47 -0.71
CA ALA A 75 2.92 -1.40 0.20
C ALA A 75 2.64 -2.84 -0.23
N PHE A 76 3.66 -3.67 -0.07
CA PHE A 76 3.55 -5.11 -0.18
C PHE A 76 3.55 -5.72 1.21
N PHE A 77 2.60 -6.60 1.47
CA PHE A 77 2.44 -7.28 2.74
C PHE A 77 2.68 -8.78 2.55
N ASP A 78 3.53 -9.35 3.40
CA ASP A 78 3.62 -10.79 3.62
C ASP A 78 3.11 -11.10 5.02
N VAL A 79 1.81 -11.42 5.10
CA VAL A 79 1.07 -11.45 6.35
C VAL A 79 1.27 -12.76 7.09
N ALA A 80 1.65 -12.68 8.38
CA ALA A 80 1.75 -13.85 9.23
C ALA A 80 0.40 -14.60 9.33
N LYS A 81 0.42 -15.92 9.24
CA LYS A 81 -0.81 -16.72 9.26
C LYS A 81 -1.38 -16.80 10.68
N ASN A 82 -2.57 -16.23 10.88
CA ASN A 82 -3.34 -16.36 12.11
C ASN A 82 -4.85 -16.33 11.77
N PRO A 83 -5.53 -17.49 11.71
CA PRO A 83 -6.96 -17.57 11.37
C PRO A 83 -7.89 -16.93 12.40
N ASP A 84 -7.49 -16.88 13.67
CA ASP A 84 -8.31 -16.38 14.78
C ASP A 84 -8.27 -14.84 14.87
N CYS A 85 -7.31 -14.22 14.19
CA CYS A 85 -7.15 -12.77 14.13
C CYS A 85 -6.75 -12.34 12.70
N PRO A 86 -7.73 -12.02 11.84
CA PRO A 86 -7.46 -11.53 10.48
C PRO A 86 -6.67 -10.21 10.47
N PHE A 87 -5.83 -10.04 9.47
CA PHE A 87 -5.11 -8.80 9.23
C PHE A 87 -5.95 -7.86 8.34
N LYS A 88 -6.01 -6.58 8.68
CA LYS A 88 -6.84 -5.57 8.00
C LYS A 88 -6.00 -4.39 7.54
N VAL A 89 -6.08 -4.07 6.25
CA VAL A 89 -5.57 -2.82 5.69
C VAL A 89 -6.75 -1.90 5.44
N ILE A 90 -6.72 -0.72 6.05
CA ILE A 90 -7.73 0.32 5.91
C ILE A 90 -7.23 1.41 4.97
N ILE A 91 -8.03 1.72 3.95
CA ILE A 91 -7.78 2.80 3.00
C ILE A 91 -9.05 3.64 2.91
N ASN A 92 -9.07 4.78 3.59
CA ASN A 92 -10.28 5.57 3.81
C ASN A 92 -11.39 4.66 4.37
N ASP A 93 -12.52 4.54 3.66
CA ASP A 93 -13.66 3.69 4.05
C ASP A 93 -13.56 2.25 3.54
N LEU A 94 -12.56 1.93 2.70
CA LEU A 94 -12.34 0.58 2.15
C LEU A 94 -11.51 -0.26 3.14
N GLN A 95 -11.92 -1.51 3.32
CA GLN A 95 -11.22 -2.51 4.13
C GLN A 95 -10.79 -3.69 3.27
N ILE A 96 -9.52 -4.06 3.39
CA ILE A 96 -8.93 -5.28 2.82
C ILE A 96 -8.61 -6.21 4.00
N GLU A 97 -9.25 -7.36 4.06
CA GLU A 97 -9.09 -8.36 5.13
C GLU A 97 -8.45 -9.65 4.58
N VAL A 98 -7.45 -10.16 5.30
CA VAL A 98 -6.65 -11.31 4.86
C VAL A 98 -6.25 -12.24 6.01
N VAL A 99 -5.88 -13.48 5.69
CA VAL A 99 -5.36 -14.47 6.64
C VAL A 99 -4.19 -15.22 6.00
N GLY A 100 -2.96 -14.90 6.40
CA GLY A 100 -1.76 -15.58 5.87
C GLY A 100 -1.62 -15.41 4.35
N THR A 101 -1.47 -14.17 3.90
CA THR A 101 -1.64 -13.76 2.49
C THR A 101 -0.47 -12.86 2.10
N SER A 102 0.07 -13.07 0.90
CA SER A 102 1.05 -12.15 0.29
C SER A 102 0.39 -11.35 -0.83
N PHE A 103 0.39 -10.01 -0.73
CA PHE A 103 -0.34 -9.12 -1.64
C PHE A 103 0.26 -7.71 -1.70
N ASN A 104 -0.02 -6.99 -2.79
CA ASN A 104 0.34 -5.59 -2.98
C ASN A 104 -0.91 -4.70 -2.89
N VAL A 105 -0.80 -3.54 -2.26
CA VAL A 105 -1.84 -2.50 -2.25
C VAL A 105 -1.24 -1.20 -2.74
N LYS A 106 -1.91 -0.51 -3.67
CA LYS A 106 -1.48 0.75 -4.28
C LYS A 106 -2.63 1.76 -4.30
N THR A 107 -2.38 2.97 -3.79
CA THR A 107 -3.39 4.02 -3.58
C THR A 107 -2.95 5.41 -4.05
N TYR A 108 -1.92 5.49 -4.91
CA TYR A 108 -1.40 6.78 -5.38
C TYR A 108 -2.37 7.59 -6.24
N LYS A 109 -3.26 6.91 -6.97
CA LYS A 109 -4.27 7.58 -7.79
C LYS A 109 -5.43 7.99 -6.90
N LYS A 110 -5.80 9.26 -6.97
CA LYS A 110 -6.94 9.79 -6.22
C LYS A 110 -8.19 8.96 -6.51
N ASP A 111 -8.91 8.60 -5.44
CA ASP A 111 -10.16 7.83 -5.48
C ASP A 111 -10.01 6.39 -6.06
N ILE A 112 -8.78 5.93 -6.33
CA ILE A 112 -8.51 4.60 -6.86
C ILE A 112 -7.67 3.80 -5.84
N VAL A 113 -8.13 2.59 -5.55
CA VAL A 113 -7.38 1.60 -4.76
C VAL A 113 -7.18 0.35 -5.61
N GLU A 114 -5.93 -0.05 -5.76
CA GLU A 114 -5.54 -1.27 -6.46
C GLU A 114 -5.01 -2.28 -5.43
N THR A 115 -5.47 -3.53 -5.49
CA THR A 115 -4.90 -4.62 -4.69
C THR A 115 -4.68 -5.85 -5.55
N SER A 116 -3.52 -6.49 -5.41
CA SER A 116 -3.07 -7.58 -6.27
C SER A 116 -2.60 -8.75 -5.41
N LEU A 117 -3.17 -9.93 -5.66
CA LEU A 117 -3.00 -11.10 -4.81
C LEU A 117 -1.97 -12.08 -5.38
N LEU A 118 -0.89 -12.35 -4.61
CA LEU A 118 0.13 -13.32 -4.98
C LEU A 118 -0.15 -14.69 -4.37
N SER A 119 -0.45 -14.75 -3.07
CA SER A 119 -0.70 -16.00 -2.35
C SER A 119 -1.78 -15.80 -1.27
N GLY A 120 -2.56 -16.85 -0.96
CA GLY A 120 -3.61 -16.80 0.05
C GLY A 120 -4.95 -16.32 -0.51
N ARG A 121 -5.66 -15.49 0.27
CA ARG A 121 -6.99 -14.95 -0.07
C ARG A 121 -7.15 -13.53 0.46
N ILE A 122 -7.86 -12.71 -0.29
CA ILE A 122 -8.29 -11.37 0.12
C ILE A 122 -9.81 -11.30 0.13
N ARG A 123 -10.38 -10.70 1.16
CA ARG A 123 -11.75 -10.18 1.21
C ARG A 123 -11.69 -8.65 1.18
N ILE A 124 -12.50 -8.03 0.32
CA ILE A 124 -12.61 -6.57 0.20
C ILE A 124 -14.04 -6.17 0.52
N SER A 125 -14.19 -5.20 1.42
CA SER A 125 -15.49 -4.67 1.84
C SER A 125 -15.39 -3.20 2.23
N GLY A 126 -16.52 -2.58 2.56
CA GLY A 126 -16.59 -1.17 2.93
C GLY A 126 -16.65 -0.22 1.74
N GLY A 127 -16.46 1.07 2.02
CA GLY A 127 -16.72 2.16 1.09
C GLY A 127 -18.17 2.16 0.62
N SER A 128 -18.37 2.48 -0.65
CA SER A 128 -19.69 2.44 -1.30
C SER A 128 -19.97 1.13 -2.04
N LEU A 129 -19.27 0.04 -1.70
CA LEU A 129 -19.47 -1.25 -2.37
C LEU A 129 -20.79 -1.90 -1.94
N PRO A 130 -21.55 -2.50 -2.88
CA PRO A 130 -22.85 -3.09 -2.58
C PRO A 130 -22.75 -4.41 -1.81
N HIS A 131 -21.61 -5.10 -1.89
CA HIS A 131 -21.34 -6.37 -1.23
C HIS A 131 -19.83 -6.59 -1.09
N GLU A 132 -19.44 -7.66 -0.40
CA GLU A 132 -18.04 -8.07 -0.30
C GLU A 132 -17.52 -8.69 -1.61
N TYR A 133 -16.23 -8.52 -1.89
CA TYR A 133 -15.53 -9.14 -3.01
C TYR A 133 -14.40 -10.03 -2.48
N THR A 134 -14.05 -11.07 -3.23
CA THR A 134 -12.93 -11.96 -2.87
C THR A 134 -11.98 -12.09 -4.06
N LEU A 135 -10.68 -12.09 -3.80
CA LEU A 135 -9.65 -12.35 -4.80
C LEU A 135 -9.03 -13.73 -4.56
N SER A 136 -8.63 -14.35 -5.67
CA SER A 136 -7.77 -15.54 -5.74
C SER A 136 -6.37 -15.16 -6.28
N PRO A 137 -5.33 -15.96 -6.02
CA PRO A 137 -3.99 -15.72 -6.55
C PRO A 137 -3.97 -15.43 -8.07
N GLY A 138 -3.15 -14.45 -8.48
CA GLY A 138 -3.06 -13.97 -9.86
C GLY A 138 -4.19 -13.02 -10.29
N GLN A 139 -4.98 -12.53 -9.34
CA GLN A 139 -6.01 -11.52 -9.57
C GLN A 139 -5.63 -10.17 -8.96
N LYS A 140 -6.11 -9.12 -9.61
CA LYS A 140 -6.09 -7.75 -9.12
C LYS A 140 -7.49 -7.21 -9.05
N ALA A 141 -7.77 -6.43 -8.01
CA ALA A 141 -8.96 -5.61 -7.92
C ALA A 141 -8.60 -4.13 -8.00
N THR A 142 -9.33 -3.39 -8.82
CA THR A 142 -9.28 -1.94 -8.90
C THR A 142 -10.63 -1.39 -8.44
N TYR A 143 -10.61 -0.74 -7.28
CA TYR A 143 -11.75 -0.03 -6.71
C TYR A 143 -11.69 1.45 -7.10
N SER A 144 -12.80 1.98 -7.60
CA SER A 144 -13.02 3.41 -7.84
C SER A 144 -14.07 3.92 -6.86
N ALA A 145 -13.67 4.80 -5.94
CA ALA A 145 -14.58 5.43 -4.99
C ALA A 145 -15.54 6.40 -5.70
N MET A 146 -15.07 7.05 -6.77
CA MET A 146 -15.87 7.94 -7.61
C MET A 146 -17.00 7.17 -8.32
N ASP A 147 -16.66 6.05 -8.97
CA ASP A 147 -17.65 5.25 -9.72
C ASP A 147 -18.41 4.27 -8.81
N ARG A 148 -17.94 4.08 -7.57
CA ARG A 148 -18.43 3.09 -6.61
C ARG A 148 -18.42 1.67 -7.16
N THR A 149 -17.43 1.37 -8.01
CA THR A 149 -17.29 0.05 -8.65
C THR A 149 -15.96 -0.59 -8.27
N LEU A 150 -15.96 -1.92 -8.23
CA LEU A 150 -14.76 -2.74 -8.12
C LEU A 150 -14.69 -3.67 -9.33
N ARG A 151 -13.56 -3.63 -10.02
CA ARG A 151 -13.29 -4.50 -11.18
C ARG A 151 -12.19 -5.48 -10.82
N ILE A 152 -12.39 -6.75 -11.14
CA ILE A 152 -11.39 -7.80 -10.96
C ILE A 152 -10.82 -8.17 -12.33
N SER A 153 -9.51 -8.17 -12.45
CA SER A 153 -8.77 -8.60 -13.65
C SER A 153 -7.71 -9.63 -13.30
N LYS A 154 -7.14 -10.28 -14.32
CA LYS A 154 -5.89 -11.02 -14.15
C LYS A 154 -4.76 -10.02 -13.89
N ALA A 155 -3.77 -10.45 -13.14
CA ALA A 155 -2.58 -9.67 -12.87
C ALA A 155 -1.35 -10.57 -12.81
N ASP A 156 -0.24 -10.06 -13.33
CA ASP A 156 1.06 -10.67 -13.18
C ASP A 156 1.69 -10.16 -11.87
N ALA A 157 2.06 -11.10 -10.99
CA ALA A 157 2.71 -10.80 -9.73
C ALA A 157 4.02 -10.02 -9.91
N HIS A 158 4.76 -10.27 -11.00
CA HIS A 158 6.00 -9.57 -11.30
C HIS A 158 5.75 -8.10 -11.66
N VAL A 159 4.64 -7.79 -12.33
CA VAL A 159 4.28 -6.40 -12.67
C VAL A 159 3.83 -5.67 -11.41
N GLU A 160 2.96 -6.30 -10.62
CA GLU A 160 2.32 -5.65 -9.47
C GLU A 160 3.25 -5.49 -8.26
N ALA A 161 4.26 -6.35 -8.11
CA ALA A 161 5.18 -6.33 -6.96
C ALA A 161 6.67 -6.26 -7.34
N GLY A 162 7.00 -6.09 -8.63
CA GLY A 162 8.38 -6.04 -9.12
C GLY A 162 9.18 -4.82 -8.64
N TRP A 163 8.50 -3.78 -8.16
CA TRP A 163 9.14 -2.62 -7.57
C TRP A 163 10.02 -2.98 -6.36
N ARG A 164 9.71 -4.07 -5.64
CA ARG A 164 10.54 -4.58 -4.53
C ARG A 164 11.91 -5.02 -5.00
N ASP A 165 11.97 -5.59 -6.20
CA ASP A 165 13.20 -6.08 -6.84
C ASP A 165 13.84 -5.01 -7.75
N ASN A 166 13.50 -3.73 -7.52
CA ASN A 166 13.94 -2.57 -8.30
C ASN A 166 13.60 -2.65 -9.80
N TYR A 167 12.50 -3.31 -10.14
CA TYR A 167 11.90 -3.24 -11.46
C TYR A 167 10.81 -2.16 -11.50
N LEU A 168 10.95 -1.24 -12.43
CA LEU A 168 9.94 -0.26 -12.79
C LEU A 168 9.30 -0.71 -14.10
N ILE A 169 8.11 -1.30 -14.04
CA ILE A 169 7.44 -1.95 -15.16
C ILE A 169 6.19 -1.16 -15.56
N PHE A 170 6.01 -1.01 -16.87
CA PHE A 170 4.86 -0.36 -17.48
C PHE A 170 4.24 -1.30 -18.50
N GLU A 171 2.92 -1.48 -18.42
CA GLU A 171 2.15 -2.26 -19.38
C GLU A 171 1.02 -1.39 -19.91
N SER A 172 1.14 -0.94 -21.16
CA SER A 172 0.17 -0.06 -21.81
C SER A 172 -0.28 1.09 -20.90
N THR A 173 0.68 1.72 -20.22
CA THR A 173 0.44 2.73 -19.18
C THR A 173 0.52 4.12 -19.79
N PRO A 174 -0.46 5.02 -19.57
CA PRO A 174 -0.39 6.40 -20.05
C PRO A 174 0.88 7.10 -19.60
N LEU A 175 1.54 7.85 -20.49
CA LEU A 175 2.81 8.52 -20.19
C LEU A 175 2.71 9.44 -18.97
N ILE A 176 1.58 10.07 -18.71
CA ILE A 176 1.37 10.88 -17.50
C ILE A 176 1.49 10.05 -16.21
N ASP A 177 1.00 8.81 -16.22
CA ASP A 177 1.11 7.89 -15.09
C ASP A 177 2.53 7.34 -14.94
N VAL A 178 3.19 7.08 -16.07
CA VAL A 178 4.62 6.71 -16.14
C VAL A 178 5.46 7.80 -15.49
N ILE A 179 5.27 9.05 -15.90
CA ILE A 179 5.97 10.22 -15.36
C ILE A 179 5.75 10.32 -13.85
N ALA A 180 4.50 10.27 -13.38
CA ALA A 180 4.20 10.33 -11.95
C ALA A 180 4.86 9.18 -11.16
N GLN A 181 4.98 7.99 -11.76
CA GLN A 181 5.68 6.87 -11.13
C GLN A 181 7.20 7.08 -11.10
N ILE A 182 7.80 7.65 -12.14
CA ILE A 182 9.22 8.04 -12.18
C ILE A 182 9.51 9.12 -11.13
N GLU A 183 8.67 10.16 -11.02
CA GLU A 183 8.79 11.20 -9.99
C GLU A 183 8.85 10.59 -8.59
N ARG A 184 7.92 9.70 -8.25
CA ARG A 184 7.92 8.98 -6.96
C ARG A 184 9.14 8.10 -6.80
N TRP A 185 9.51 7.35 -7.83
CA TRP A 185 10.60 6.38 -7.79
C TRP A 185 11.96 7.03 -7.53
N TYR A 186 12.22 8.18 -8.14
CA TYR A 186 13.52 8.87 -8.05
C TYR A 186 13.50 10.10 -7.13
N GLY A 187 12.33 10.55 -6.66
CA GLY A 187 12.21 11.74 -5.83
C GLY A 187 12.43 13.05 -6.60
N VAL A 188 12.01 13.09 -7.86
CA VAL A 188 12.19 14.23 -8.77
C VAL A 188 10.84 14.84 -9.17
N GLU A 189 10.85 16.07 -9.67
CA GLU A 189 9.73 16.75 -10.32
C GLU A 189 9.94 16.73 -11.84
N ILE A 190 8.94 16.30 -12.60
CA ILE A 190 8.95 16.26 -14.05
C ILE A 190 7.87 17.20 -14.61
N ARG A 191 8.32 18.25 -15.28
CA ARG A 191 7.44 19.24 -15.93
C ARG A 191 7.26 18.88 -17.39
N LEU A 192 6.09 18.34 -17.73
CA LEU A 192 5.72 18.04 -19.11
C LEU A 192 5.01 19.25 -19.76
N HIS A 193 5.72 20.00 -20.61
CA HIS A 193 5.08 21.06 -21.40
C HIS A 193 4.31 20.51 -22.59
N HIS A 194 4.77 19.39 -23.16
CA HIS A 194 4.15 18.76 -24.32
C HIS A 194 2.96 17.86 -23.93
N LYS A 195 1.80 18.46 -23.66
CA LYS A 195 0.60 17.70 -23.22
C LYS A 195 0.05 16.69 -24.23
N GLN A 196 0.44 16.78 -25.50
CA GLN A 196 -0.09 15.92 -26.57
C GLN A 196 0.30 14.45 -26.40
N ILE A 197 1.47 14.16 -25.81
CA ILE A 197 1.97 12.80 -25.60
C ILE A 197 1.53 12.21 -24.24
N ALA A 198 0.83 12.98 -23.41
CA ALA A 198 0.51 12.59 -22.04
C ALA A 198 -0.34 11.32 -21.94
N GLN A 199 -1.14 11.02 -22.97
CA GLN A 199 -2.01 9.86 -23.05
C GLN A 199 -1.44 8.71 -23.88
N ASP A 200 -0.24 8.88 -24.45
CA ASP A 200 0.41 7.81 -25.19
C ASP A 200 0.71 6.64 -24.26
N LEU A 201 0.46 5.42 -24.74
CA LEU A 201 0.64 4.22 -23.94
C LEU A 201 2.09 3.73 -24.06
N LEU A 202 2.75 3.59 -22.92
CA LEU A 202 4.08 3.02 -22.82
C LEU A 202 4.01 1.59 -22.29
N SER A 203 4.74 0.69 -22.95
CA SER A 203 5.08 -0.63 -22.42
C SER A 203 6.59 -0.76 -22.37
N GLY A 204 7.13 -1.22 -21.24
CA GLY A 204 8.57 -1.35 -21.05
C GLY A 204 8.93 -1.58 -19.60
N SER A 205 10.21 -1.83 -19.33
CA SER A 205 10.70 -1.94 -17.96
C SER A 205 12.09 -1.36 -17.82
N PHE A 206 12.38 -0.85 -16.62
CA PHE A 206 13.70 -0.42 -16.19
C PHE A 206 14.08 -1.20 -14.94
N ARG A 207 15.31 -1.68 -14.86
CA ARG A 207 15.81 -2.41 -13.70
C ARG A 207 17.09 -1.77 -13.19
N ASN A 208 17.10 -1.32 -11.94
CA ASN A 208 18.25 -0.64 -11.33
C ASN A 208 18.82 0.48 -12.22
N GLU A 209 17.96 1.18 -12.95
CA GLU A 209 18.38 2.18 -13.93
C GLU A 209 18.50 3.57 -13.29
N SER A 210 19.36 4.41 -13.85
CA SER A 210 19.47 5.81 -13.42
C SER A 210 18.36 6.67 -14.03
N ILE A 211 17.94 7.72 -13.31
CA ILE A 211 16.95 8.68 -13.84
C ILE A 211 17.40 9.29 -15.18
N GLN A 212 18.70 9.55 -15.35
CA GLN A 212 19.26 10.10 -16.58
C GLN A 212 19.02 9.16 -17.76
N ASN A 213 19.24 7.86 -17.58
CA ASN A 213 19.02 6.87 -18.64
C ASN A 213 17.54 6.61 -18.90
N VAL A 214 16.68 6.63 -17.87
CA VAL A 214 15.22 6.54 -18.04
C VAL A 214 14.71 7.69 -18.90
N ILE A 215 15.02 8.95 -18.55
CA ILE A 215 14.57 10.13 -19.30
C ILE A 215 15.18 10.17 -20.69
N ARG A 216 16.45 9.77 -20.85
CA ARG A 216 17.08 9.63 -22.17
C ARG A 216 16.34 8.62 -23.05
N SER A 217 15.94 7.47 -22.49
CA SER A 217 15.20 6.43 -23.23
C SER A 217 13.84 6.96 -23.70
N LEU A 218 13.11 7.66 -22.82
CA LEU A 218 11.85 8.30 -23.16
C LEU A 218 12.04 9.40 -24.22
N SER A 219 13.09 10.21 -24.11
CA SER A 219 13.42 11.26 -25.08
C SER A 219 13.68 10.69 -26.48
N ILE A 220 14.40 9.56 -26.57
CA ILE A 220 14.64 8.87 -27.84
C ILE A 220 13.33 8.33 -28.43
N GLN A 221 12.48 7.73 -27.59
CA GLN A 221 11.22 7.14 -28.04
C GLN A 221 10.20 8.17 -28.54
N TYR A 222 10.06 9.28 -27.83
CA TYR A 222 9.05 10.31 -28.12
C TYR A 222 9.60 11.51 -28.91
N GLY A 223 10.92 11.60 -29.09
CA GLY A 223 11.56 12.70 -29.81
C GLY A 223 11.54 14.05 -29.10
N PHE A 224 11.25 14.10 -27.79
CA PHE A 224 11.23 15.34 -27.02
C PHE A 224 12.63 15.78 -26.58
N LYS A 225 12.80 17.07 -26.31
CA LYS A 225 14.00 17.61 -25.65
C LYS A 225 13.78 17.73 -24.16
N TYR A 226 14.85 17.67 -23.36
CA TYR A 226 14.73 17.84 -21.92
C TYR A 226 15.96 18.52 -21.31
N GLU A 227 15.75 19.13 -20.15
CA GLU A 227 16.79 19.68 -19.29
C GLU A 227 16.65 19.13 -17.88
N ILE A 228 17.78 18.85 -17.23
CA ILE A 228 17.83 18.41 -15.83
C ILE A 228 18.52 19.49 -15.00
N HIS A 229 17.84 20.01 -14.00
CA HIS A 229 18.39 20.93 -13.02
C HIS A 229 18.07 20.46 -11.60
N LYS A 230 19.07 19.88 -10.93
CA LYS A 230 18.90 19.21 -9.62
C LYS A 230 17.82 18.13 -9.73
N ASP A 231 16.77 18.24 -8.92
CA ASP A 231 15.65 17.29 -8.87
C ASP A 231 14.50 17.68 -9.80
N ILE A 232 14.69 18.67 -10.69
CA ILE A 232 13.67 19.12 -11.64
C ILE A 232 14.09 18.74 -13.06
N ILE A 233 13.19 18.08 -13.78
CA ILE A 233 13.35 17.66 -15.17
C ILE A 233 12.27 18.34 -16.00
N THR A 234 12.68 19.18 -16.95
CA THR A 234 11.73 19.88 -17.84
C THR A 234 11.75 19.21 -19.20
N ILE A 235 10.59 18.77 -19.68
CA ILE A 235 10.40 18.14 -20.99
C ILE A 235 9.70 19.15 -21.92
N TYR A 236 10.33 19.43 -23.07
CA TYR A 236 9.90 20.38 -24.11
C TYR A 236 9.36 19.66 -25.34
#